data_AF-A0A1V4DE18-F1
#
_entry.id   AF-A0A1V4DE18-F1
#
_cell.length_a   1.000
_cell.length_b   1.000
_cell.length_c   1.000
_cell.angle_alpha   90.00
_cell.angle_beta   90.00
_cell.angle_gamma   90.00
#
_symmetry.space_group_name_H-M   'P 1'
#
loop_
_entity.id
_entity.type
_entity.pdbx_description
1 polymer ?
#
loop_
_entity_poly.entity_id
_entity_poly.type
_entity_poly.pdbx_seq_one_letter_code
_entity_poly.pdbx_strand_id
1 'polypeptide(L)' 'MEKELFIKSVDSYKGVLSVTCLCHYFGVARSTDYCWTKKEDIEDIRIKMIQQLCKENKFIA' A
#
# COMPACT_ATOMS: atom_id res chain seq x y z
N MET A 1 -7.43 5.38 -14.06
CA MET A 1 -6.52 5.88 -13.00
C MET A 1 -5.44 4.83 -12.77
N GLU A 2 -4.16 5.19 -12.82
CA GLU A 2 -3.06 4.26 -12.52
C GLU A 2 -2.93 4.05 -11.00
N LYS A 3 -2.67 2.81 -10.58
CA LYS A 3 -2.58 2.42 -9.16
C LYS A 3 -1.57 3.28 -8.40
N GLU A 4 -0.32 3.34 -8.87
CA GLU A 4 0.76 4.02 -8.14
C GLU A 4 0.52 5.53 -7.99
N LEU A 5 0.00 6.18 -9.04
CA LEU A 5 -0.36 7.60 -8.99
C LEU A 5 -1.52 7.86 -8.02
N PHE A 6 -2.47 6.94 -7.94
CA PHE A 6 -3.59 7.04 -7.00
C PHE A 6 -3.11 6.87 -5.56
N ILE A 7 -2.31 5.85 -5.26
CA ILE A 7 -1.77 5.62 -3.92
C ILE A 7 -0.93 6.81 -3.46
N LYS A 8 -0.01 7.31 -4.30
CA LYS A 8 0.78 8.53 -4.00
C LYS A 8 -0.10 9.72 -3.69
N SER A 9 -1.22 9.87 -4.41
CA SER A 9 -2.19 10.94 -4.14
C SER A 9 -2.89 10.72 -2.80
N VAL A 10 -3.38 9.52 -2.51
CA VAL A 10 -4.02 9.18 -1.23
C VAL A 10 -3.09 9.45 -0.05
N ASP A 11 -1.82 9.07 -0.16
CA ASP A 11 -0.81 9.33 0.87
C ASP A 11 -0.52 10.83 1.03
N SER A 12 -0.42 11.58 -0.08
CA SER A 12 -0.15 13.03 -0.04
C SER A 12 -1.28 13.84 0.61
N TYR A 13 -2.52 13.35 0.55
CA TYR A 13 -3.70 14.01 1.15
C TYR A 13 -4.15 13.38 2.46
N LYS A 14 -3.35 12.47 3.04
CA LYS A 14 -3.67 11.79 4.30
C LYS A 14 -3.85 12.81 5.43
N GLY A 15 -5.02 12.78 6.07
CA GLY A 15 -5.38 13.72 7.13
C GLY A 15 -6.00 15.04 6.65
N VAL A 16 -6.00 15.31 5.34
CA VAL A 16 -6.66 16.48 4.73
C VAL A 16 -7.97 16.07 4.07
N LEU A 17 -7.95 14.99 3.27
CA LEU A 17 -9.13 14.46 2.58
C LEU A 17 -9.36 13.00 2.98
N SER A 18 -10.62 12.58 2.97
CA SER A 18 -10.96 11.17 3.15
C SER A 18 -10.66 10.37 1.89
N VAL A 19 -10.24 9.11 2.05
CA VAL A 19 -9.99 8.21 0.92
C VAL A 19 -11.26 8.03 0.07
N THR A 20 -12.45 8.07 0.68
CA THR A 20 -13.73 8.04 -0.05
C THR A 20 -13.89 9.22 -0.99
N CYS A 21 -13.50 10.43 -0.57
CA CYS A 21 -13.56 11.62 -1.41
C CYS A 21 -12.63 11.49 -2.62
N LEU A 22 -11.41 11.00 -2.40
CA LEU A 22 -10.43 10.76 -3.46
C LEU A 22 -10.90 9.65 -4.42
N CYS A 23 -11.44 8.56 -3.89
CA CYS A 23 -12.07 7.49 -4.69
C CYS A 23 -13.14 8.05 -5.63
N HIS A 24 -14.07 8.86 -5.11
CA HIS A 24 -15.10 9.49 -5.93
C HIS A 24 -14.51 10.44 -6.98
N TYR A 25 -13.56 11.29 -6.60
CA TYR A 25 -12.93 12.26 -7.51
C TYR A 25 -12.22 11.58 -8.69
N PHE A 26 -11.47 10.52 -8.44
CA PHE A 26 -10.73 9.78 -9.46
C PHE A 26 -11.56 8.69 -10.18
N GLY A 27 -12.84 8.52 -9.82
CA GLY A 27 -13.68 7.45 -10.37
C GLY A 27 -13.19 6.04 -10.00
N VAL A 28 -12.54 5.90 -8.85
CA VAL A 28 -12.01 4.63 -8.35
C VAL A 28 -12.97 4.05 -7.31
N ALA A 29 -13.41 2.81 -7.52
CA ALA A 29 -14.24 2.13 -6.53
C ALA A 29 -13.47 1.92 -5.21
N ARG A 30 -14.16 2.05 -4.07
CA ARG A 30 -13.56 1.80 -2.73
C ARG A 30 -12.95 0.40 -2.60
N SER A 31 -13.56 -0.60 -3.24
CA SER A 31 -13.05 -1.97 -3.29
C SER A 31 -11.71 -2.08 -4.02
N THR A 32 -11.53 -1.30 -5.08
CA THR A 32 -10.28 -1.24 -5.84
C THR A 32 -9.15 -0.65 -5.00
N ASP A 33 -9.39 0.46 -4.31
CA ASP A 33 -8.45 1.04 -3.34
C ASP A 33 -8.06 0.04 -2.24
N TYR A 34 -9.05 -0.64 -1.66
CA TYR A 34 -8.81 -1.64 -0.62
C TYR A 34 -7.94 -2.81 -1.14
N CYS A 35 -8.19 -3.28 -2.36
CA CYS A 35 -7.37 -4.34 -2.97
C CYS A 35 -5.93 -3.87 -3.25
N TRP A 36 -5.73 -2.61 -3.61
CA TRP A 36 -4.42 -2.05 -3.90
C TRP A 36 -3.58 -1.87 -2.65
N THR A 37 -4.17 -1.32 -1.59
CA THR A 37 -3.50 -1.04 -0.31
C THR A 37 -3.24 -2.30 0.50
N LYS A 38 -4.22 -3.21 0.61
CA LYS A 38 -4.09 -4.44 1.40
C LYS A 38 -3.04 -5.41 0.85
N LYS A 39 -2.82 -5.43 -0.47
CA LYS A 39 -1.79 -6.30 -1.07
C LYS A 39 -0.38 -5.81 -0.74
N GLU A 40 -0.16 -4.49 -0.75
CA GLU A 40 1.13 -3.91 -0.37
C GLU A 40 1.47 -4.20 1.09
N ASP A 41 0.53 -4.03 2.02
CA ASP A 41 0.76 -4.32 3.44
C ASP A 41 1.17 -5.80 3.67
N ILE A 42 0.53 -6.74 2.98
CA ILE A 42 0.82 -8.18 3.13
C ILE A 42 2.18 -8.54 2.53
N GLU A 43 2.52 -8.01 1.35
CA GLU A 43 3.83 -8.23 0.71
C GLU A 43 4.96 -7.64 1.56
N ASP A 44 4.80 -6.42 2.06
CA ASP A 44 5.78 -5.75 2.92
C ASP A 44 6.04 -6.49 4.23
N ILE A 45 4.99 -7.00 4.88
CA ILE A 45 5.13 -7.78 6.12
C ILE A 45 5.90 -9.08 5.84
N ARG A 46 5.57 -9.78 4.75
CA ARG A 46 6.24 -11.03 4.38
C ARG A 46 7.71 -10.80 4.05
N ILE A 47 8.03 -9.76 3.28
CA ILE A 47 9.41 -9.42 2.93
C ILE A 47 10.21 -9.08 4.19
N LYS A 48 9.66 -8.28 5.11
CA LYS A 48 10.31 -7.96 6.40
C LYS A 48 10.55 -9.20 7.25
N MET A 49 9.58 -10.12 7.32
CA MET A 49 9.75 -11.40 8.01
C MET A 49 10.86 -12.25 7.39
N ILE A 50 10.92 -12.35 6.06
CA ILE A 50 11.97 -13.08 5.36
C ILE A 50 13.33 -12.45 5.63
N GLN A 51 13.47 -11.13 5.54
CA GLN A 51 14.71 -10.41 5.84
C GLN A 51 15.16 -10.66 7.29
N GLN A 52 14.22 -10.61 8.24
CA GLN A 52 14.50 -10.89 9.64
C GLN A 52 14.98 -12.34 9.84
N LEU A 53 14.31 -13.32 9.23
CA LEU A 53 14.72 -14.72 9.26
C LEU A 53 16.10 -14.95 8.63
N CYS A 54 16.40 -14.29 7.50
CA CYS A 54 17.72 -14.34 6.89
C CYS A 54 18.81 -13.81 7.84
N LYS A 55 18.55 -12.67 8.49
CA LYS A 55 19.45 -12.05 9.47
C LYS A 55 19.69 -12.96 10.68
N GLU A 56 18.63 -13.53 11.25
CA GLU A 56 18.70 -14.44 12.41
C GLU A 56 19.51 -15.71 12.10
N ASN A 57 19.35 -16.25 10.90
CA ASN A 57 20.03 -17.47 10.46
C ASN A 57 21.39 -17.22 9.79
N LYS A 58 21.89 -15.97 9.81
CA LYS A 58 23.15 -15.57 9.15
C LYS A 58 23.21 -15.93 7.66
N PHE A 59 22.07 -15.99 6.99
CA PHE A 59 22.03 -15.96 5.54
C PHE A 59 22.45 -14.55 5.14
N ILE A 60 23.74 -14.41 4.79
CA ILE A 60 24.31 -13.17 4.28
C ILE A 60 23.56 -12.84 2.98
N ALA A 61 22.84 -11.73 2.97
CA ALA A 61 22.32 -11.07 1.78
C ALA A 61 23.11 -9.79 1.56
#